data_AF-S9VZP6-F1
#
_entry.id   AF-S9VZP6-F1
#
_cell.length_a   1.000
_cell.length_b   1.000
_cell.length_c   1.000
_cell.angle_alpha   90.00
_cell.angle_beta   90.00
_cell.angle_gamma   90.00
#
_symmetry.space_group_name_H-M   'P 1'
#
loop_
_entity.id
_entity.type
_entity.pdbx_description
1 polymer ?
#
loop_
_entity_poly.entity_id
_entity_poly.type
_entity_poly.pdbx_seq_one_letter_code
_entity_poly.pdbx_strand_id
1 'polypeptide(L)'
;MTSNVDGKLEIIVRFASAMPDLSLEVQNAGETTIRELFKIIRSRTPECKDKHLKLIFQGRLLSPSFTIERAVRGNWHYEPHRQGNESRKAFIHCIVGPQLSPNELAPEDQELSQLQRSSASQAEASASHPTEMLRGFDRLREAGFTEPEISSLRSQFHQARGTNLEALTEDAIREAEDDWIDNGAQTSSADEFDMSYETLLAGVLVGFFGGALACYFLWQRTMFSLRMQLSILVGIICNFVYGVLHSYRW
;
A
#
# COMPACT_ATOMS: atom_id res chain seq x y z
N MET A 1 -23.17 4.02 -10.18
CA MET A 1 -23.39 5.41 -9.74
C MET A 1 -22.02 6.08 -9.68
N THR A 2 -21.58 6.66 -10.78
CA THR A 2 -20.33 7.41 -10.88
C THR A 2 -20.60 8.82 -10.35
N SER A 3 -20.16 9.09 -9.12
CA SER A 3 -20.24 10.43 -8.54
C SER A 3 -19.35 11.36 -9.35
N ASN A 4 -19.97 12.09 -10.27
CA ASN A 4 -19.39 13.22 -10.97
C ASN A 4 -19.18 14.34 -9.94
N VAL A 5 -18.02 14.32 -9.29
CA VAL A 5 -17.56 15.42 -8.46
C VAL A 5 -16.72 16.28 -9.39
N ASP A 6 -17.31 17.34 -9.92
CA ASP A 6 -16.66 18.44 -10.67
C ASP A 6 -15.71 19.25 -9.74
N GLY A 7 -14.83 18.55 -9.03
CA GLY A 7 -13.74 19.13 -8.28
C GLY A 7 -12.54 19.26 -9.21
N LYS A 8 -11.93 20.44 -9.26
CA LYS A 8 -10.76 20.68 -10.11
C LYS A 8 -9.58 19.86 -9.56
N LEU A 9 -9.17 18.82 -10.29
CA LEU A 9 -8.01 17.99 -9.93
C LEU A 9 -6.74 18.62 -10.51
N GLU A 10 -5.77 18.89 -9.65
CA GLU A 10 -4.47 19.43 -10.02
C GLU A 10 -3.36 18.44 -9.64
N ILE A 11 -2.45 18.17 -10.57
CA ILE A 11 -1.25 17.37 -10.34
C ILE A 11 -0.06 18.30 -10.42
N ILE A 12 0.74 18.30 -9.36
CA ILE A 12 1.99 19.04 -9.30
C ILE A 12 3.12 18.05 -9.42
N VAL A 13 3.78 18.07 -10.58
CA VAL A 13 4.96 17.25 -10.85
C VAL A 13 6.19 18.00 -10.33
N ARG A 14 6.79 17.48 -9.26
CA ARG A 14 8.01 18.02 -8.66
C ARG A 14 9.23 17.34 -9.21
N PHE A 15 10.17 18.10 -9.76
CA PHE A 15 11.42 17.51 -10.25
C PHE A 15 12.43 17.40 -9.10
N ALA A 16 13.19 16.31 -9.09
CA ALA A 16 14.27 16.13 -8.11
C ALA A 16 15.50 17.03 -8.37
N SER A 17 15.64 17.54 -9.60
CA SER A 17 16.66 18.52 -9.99
C SER A 17 16.19 19.95 -9.72
N ALA A 18 17.08 20.94 -9.88
CA ALA A 18 16.77 22.37 -9.71
C ALA A 18 15.82 22.97 -10.79
N MET A 19 14.95 22.16 -11.37
CA MET A 19 13.94 22.58 -12.36
C MET A 19 12.67 23.06 -11.65
N PRO A 20 11.90 23.97 -12.27
CA PRO A 20 10.62 24.41 -11.72
C PRO A 20 9.57 23.30 -11.76
N ASP A 21 8.72 23.24 -10.73
CA ASP A 21 7.58 22.32 -10.65
C ASP A 21 6.58 22.57 -11.80
N LEU A 22 5.99 21.49 -12.32
CA LEU A 22 5.00 21.55 -13.40
C LEU A 22 3.60 21.26 -12.84
N SER A 23 2.69 22.25 -12.93
CA SER A 23 1.28 22.06 -12.60
C SER A 23 0.46 21.64 -13.82
N LEU A 24 -0.40 20.64 -13.61
CA LEU A 24 -1.25 20.04 -14.63
C LEU A 24 -2.66 19.91 -14.10
N GLU A 25 -3.62 20.48 -14.82
CA GLU A 25 -5.04 20.32 -14.52
C GLU A 25 -5.58 19.08 -15.24
N VAL A 26 -6.18 18.17 -14.48
CA VAL A 26 -6.72 16.92 -14.98
C VAL A 26 -8.24 16.97 -14.88
N GLN A 27 -8.93 16.81 -16.01
CA GLN A 27 -10.39 16.81 -16.04
C GLN A 27 -10.96 15.47 -15.59
N ASN A 28 -10.34 14.35 -15.98
CA ASN A 28 -10.79 13.00 -15.61
C ASN A 28 -9.61 12.10 -15.24
N ALA A 29 -9.40 11.90 -13.93
CA ALA A 29 -8.31 11.05 -13.42
C ALA A 29 -8.50 9.55 -13.72
N GLY A 30 -9.73 9.11 -14.00
CA GLY A 30 -10.03 7.70 -14.30
C GLY A 30 -9.64 7.30 -15.73
N GLU A 31 -9.66 8.24 -16.67
CA GLU A 31 -9.33 8.00 -18.08
C GLU A 31 -7.88 8.36 -18.41
N THR A 32 -7.36 9.43 -17.81
CA THR A 32 -6.00 9.89 -18.11
C THR A 32 -4.97 8.93 -17.53
N THR A 33 -4.03 8.49 -18.37
CA THR A 33 -2.99 7.52 -18.00
C THR A 33 -1.67 8.19 -17.63
N ILE A 34 -0.84 7.49 -16.87
CA ILE A 34 0.52 7.95 -16.53
C ILE A 34 1.39 8.07 -17.80
N ARG A 35 1.14 7.27 -18.85
CA ARG A 35 1.77 7.43 -20.17
C ARG A 35 1.48 8.80 -20.79
N GLU A 36 0.26 9.28 -20.70
CA GLU A 36 -0.10 10.62 -21.19
C GLU A 36 0.60 11.70 -20.36
N LEU A 37 0.68 11.50 -19.04
CA LEU A 37 1.42 12.38 -18.15
C LEU A 37 2.91 12.46 -18.54
N PHE A 38 3.57 11.34 -18.86
CA PHE A 38 4.94 11.34 -19.38
C PHE A 38 5.08 12.14 -20.69
N LYS A 39 4.14 11.98 -21.64
CA LYS A 39 4.14 12.73 -22.91
C LYS A 39 4.00 14.24 -22.65
N ILE A 40 3.13 14.63 -21.73
CA ILE A 40 2.92 16.03 -21.35
C ILE A 40 4.17 16.62 -20.69
N ILE A 41 4.84 15.86 -19.81
CA ILE A 41 6.08 16.29 -19.16
C ILE A 41 7.18 16.51 -20.22
N ARG A 42 7.34 15.56 -21.16
CA ARG A 42 8.32 15.64 -22.25
C ARG A 42 8.02 16.81 -23.22
N SER A 43 6.76 17.17 -23.44
CA SER A 43 6.40 18.27 -24.34
C SER A 43 6.56 19.65 -23.69
N ARG A 44 6.25 19.78 -22.39
CA ARG A 44 6.35 21.04 -21.66
C ARG A 44 7.75 21.33 -21.10
N THR A 45 8.57 20.30 -20.92
CA THR A 45 9.91 20.42 -20.32
C THR A 45 10.97 19.95 -21.32
N PRO A 46 11.61 20.85 -22.07
CA PRO A 46 12.57 20.47 -23.12
C PRO A 46 13.78 19.72 -22.55
N GLU A 47 14.16 19.97 -21.29
CA GLU A 47 15.27 19.28 -20.60
C GLU A 47 15.03 17.79 -20.34
N CYS A 48 13.76 17.35 -20.42
CA CYS A 48 13.31 15.99 -20.15
C CYS A 48 12.97 15.20 -21.42
N LYS A 49 13.05 15.85 -22.60
CA LYS A 49 12.57 15.29 -23.87
C LYS A 49 13.23 13.95 -24.21
N ASP A 50 14.55 13.92 -24.07
CA ASP A 50 15.40 12.79 -24.46
C ASP A 50 15.98 12.09 -23.21
N LYS A 51 15.28 12.11 -22.07
CA LYS A 51 15.76 11.49 -20.82
C LYS A 51 14.78 10.45 -20.30
N HIS A 52 15.32 9.43 -19.63
CA HIS A 52 14.49 8.42 -18.97
C HIS A 52 13.77 9.05 -17.77
N LEU A 53 12.44 9.01 -17.74
CA LEU A 53 11.65 9.60 -16.66
C LEU A 53 11.09 8.52 -15.74
N LYS A 54 11.17 8.74 -14.44
CA LYS A 54 10.54 7.88 -13.43
C LYS A 54 9.64 8.73 -12.56
N LEU A 55 8.34 8.43 -12.57
CA LEU A 55 7.36 9.10 -11.73
C LEU A 55 7.17 8.30 -10.45
N ILE A 56 7.20 9.00 -9.32
CA ILE A 56 7.08 8.44 -7.99
C ILE A 56 5.99 9.19 -7.24
N PHE A 57 5.03 8.46 -6.68
CA PHE A 57 4.00 9.03 -5.81
C PHE A 57 4.00 8.29 -4.48
N GLN A 58 4.15 9.02 -3.37
CA GLN A 58 4.24 8.45 -2.03
C GLN A 58 5.24 7.28 -1.92
N GLY A 59 6.39 7.39 -2.57
CA GLY A 59 7.43 6.35 -2.57
C GLY A 59 7.19 5.20 -3.56
N ARG A 60 6.08 5.17 -4.30
CA ARG A 60 5.78 4.15 -5.31
C ARG A 60 6.19 4.58 -6.70
N LEU A 61 6.86 3.71 -7.46
CA LEU A 61 7.11 3.93 -8.88
C LEU A 61 5.80 3.73 -9.67
N LEU A 62 5.42 4.74 -10.47
CA LEU A 62 4.20 4.71 -11.26
C LEU A 62 4.44 4.03 -12.61
N SER A 63 3.63 3.01 -12.90
CA SER A 63 3.63 2.34 -14.21
C SER A 63 2.94 3.20 -15.27
N PRO A 64 3.43 3.23 -16.53
CA PRO A 64 2.78 3.96 -17.62
C PRO A 64 1.35 3.51 -17.92
N SER A 65 1.01 2.26 -17.61
CA SER A 65 -0.32 1.67 -17.87
C SER A 65 -1.37 2.05 -16.83
N PHE A 66 -0.99 2.64 -15.69
CA PHE A 66 -1.95 3.04 -14.67
C PHE A 66 -2.68 4.34 -15.04
N THR A 67 -3.92 4.44 -14.59
CA THR A 67 -4.69 5.68 -14.61
C THR A 67 -4.25 6.56 -13.43
N ILE A 68 -4.48 7.86 -13.54
CA ILE A 68 -4.14 8.81 -12.48
C ILE A 68 -4.90 8.49 -11.19
N GLU A 69 -6.17 8.11 -11.30
CA GLU A 69 -6.99 7.72 -10.16
C GLU A 69 -6.39 6.51 -9.42
N ARG A 70 -5.97 5.48 -10.18
CA ARG A 70 -5.30 4.30 -9.62
C ARG A 70 -3.92 4.64 -9.03
N ALA A 71 -3.21 5.60 -9.62
CA ALA A 71 -1.91 6.04 -9.14
C ALA A 71 -2.01 6.81 -7.81
N VAL A 72 -2.99 7.70 -7.68
CA VAL A 72 -3.17 8.55 -6.49
C VAL A 72 -3.97 7.82 -5.39
N ARG A 73 -4.77 6.81 -5.73
CA ARG A 73 -5.60 6.01 -4.79
C ARG A 73 -6.39 6.86 -3.78
N GLY A 74 -6.90 8.01 -4.21
CA GLY A 74 -7.68 8.90 -3.35
C GLY A 74 -6.84 9.81 -2.41
N ASN A 75 -5.52 9.71 -2.42
CA ASN A 75 -4.61 10.55 -1.61
C ASN A 75 -4.42 11.95 -2.20
N TRP A 76 -5.52 12.66 -2.35
CA TRP A 76 -5.57 14.04 -2.78
C TRP A 76 -5.46 14.97 -1.57
N HIS A 77 -4.59 15.98 -1.67
CA HIS A 77 -4.55 17.08 -0.72
C HIS A 77 -5.69 18.04 -1.01
N TYR A 78 -6.51 18.31 0.01
CA TYR A 78 -7.59 19.28 -0.07
C TYR A 78 -7.05 20.67 0.29
N GLU A 79 -7.18 21.63 -0.63
CA GLU A 79 -6.95 23.03 -0.31
C GLU A 79 -8.31 23.73 -0.11
N PRO A 80 -8.62 24.20 1.12
CA PRO A 80 -9.83 24.99 1.34
C PRO A 80 -9.67 26.36 0.68
N HIS A 81 -10.18 26.51 -0.54
CA HIS A 81 -10.21 27.82 -1.20
C HIS A 81 -11.27 28.71 -0.55
N ARG A 82 -10.87 29.95 -0.21
CA ARG A 82 -11.71 31.00 0.41
C ARG A 82 -12.89 31.48 -0.47
N GLN A 83 -13.04 30.93 -1.68
CA GLN A 83 -14.08 31.25 -2.66
C GLN A 83 -14.54 29.97 -3.39
N GLY A 84 -15.29 29.11 -2.71
CA GLY A 84 -16.34 28.25 -3.31
C GLY A 84 -15.99 27.17 -4.33
N ASN A 85 -14.73 26.99 -4.74
CA ASN A 85 -14.33 25.93 -5.67
C ASN A 85 -13.37 24.97 -4.98
N GLU A 86 -13.80 23.73 -4.78
CA GLU A 86 -12.98 22.69 -4.16
C GLU A 86 -11.93 22.20 -5.15
N SER A 87 -10.64 22.49 -4.89
CA SER A 87 -9.52 21.97 -5.65
C SER A 87 -8.80 20.89 -4.86
N ARG A 88 -8.50 19.79 -5.54
CA ARG A 88 -7.79 18.63 -4.99
C ARG A 88 -6.44 18.51 -5.68
N LYS A 89 -5.37 18.46 -4.91
CA LYS A 89 -3.99 18.45 -5.44
C LYS A 89 -3.25 17.16 -5.13
N ALA A 90 -2.47 16.65 -6.07
CA ALA A 90 -1.57 15.53 -5.84
C ALA A 90 -0.14 15.91 -6.23
N PHE A 91 0.83 15.61 -5.36
CA PHE A 91 2.25 15.88 -5.62
C PHE A 91 2.94 14.60 -6.11
N ILE A 92 3.34 14.58 -7.38
CA ILE A 92 4.07 13.47 -7.99
C ILE A 92 5.52 13.89 -8.15
N HIS A 93 6.46 13.11 -7.65
CA HIS A 93 7.89 13.34 -7.87
C HIS A 93 8.30 12.76 -9.22
N CYS A 94 9.06 13.53 -9.99
CA CYS A 94 9.67 13.10 -11.24
C CYS A 94 11.19 13.05 -11.08
N ILE A 95 11.74 11.85 -11.23
CA ILE A 95 13.17 11.64 -11.32
C ILE A 95 13.56 11.62 -12.78
N VAL A 96 14.54 12.45 -13.11
CA VAL A 96 15.08 12.58 -14.46
C VAL A 96 16.39 11.81 -14.52
N GLY A 97 16.38 10.73 -15.31
CA GLY A 97 17.52 9.85 -15.53
C GLY A 97 18.44 10.32 -16.66
N PRO A 98 19.38 9.44 -17.09
CA PRO A 98 20.30 9.73 -18.19
C PRO A 98 19.58 9.90 -19.53
N GLN A 99 20.30 10.44 -20.51
CA GLN A 99 19.80 10.65 -21.86
C GLN A 99 19.54 9.31 -22.56
N LEU A 100 18.35 9.16 -23.14
CA LEU A 100 17.95 8.06 -24.01
C LEU A 100 18.63 8.26 -25.37
N SER A 101 19.35 7.24 -25.84
CA SER A 101 19.86 7.26 -27.21
C SER A 101 18.71 7.05 -28.21
N PRO A 102 18.78 7.57 -29.45
CA PRO A 102 17.70 7.44 -30.45
C PRO A 102 17.29 6.00 -30.77
N ASN A 103 18.13 5.01 -30.43
CA ASN A 103 17.87 3.59 -30.62
C ASN A 103 17.00 2.96 -29.51
N GLU A 104 16.81 3.66 -28.39
CA GLU A 104 16.04 3.22 -27.21
C GLU A 104 14.63 3.87 -27.14
N LEU A 105 14.25 4.71 -28.12
CA LEU A 105 12.90 5.30 -28.17
C LEU A 105 11.84 4.39 -28.79
N ALA A 106 12.24 3.37 -29.55
CA ALA A 106 11.32 2.42 -30.18
C ALA A 106 10.89 1.26 -29.27
N PRO A 107 11.64 0.86 -28.22
CA PRO A 107 11.21 -0.21 -27.34
C PRO A 107 10.97 0.20 -25.88
N GLU A 108 10.60 1.43 -25.48
CA GLU A 108 10.12 1.61 -24.08
C GLU A 108 8.88 0.72 -23.79
N ASP A 109 7.99 0.54 -24.78
CA ASP A 109 6.89 -0.43 -24.72
C ASP A 109 7.37 -1.89 -24.82
N GLN A 110 8.55 -2.11 -25.40
CA GLN A 110 9.04 -3.43 -25.77
C GLN A 110 10.14 -3.96 -24.85
N GLU A 111 10.86 -3.14 -24.08
CA GLU A 111 11.87 -3.47 -23.07
C GLU A 111 11.23 -3.79 -21.73
N LEU A 112 10.16 -3.09 -21.36
CA LEU A 112 9.23 -3.58 -20.34
C LEU A 112 8.60 -4.92 -20.76
N SER A 113 8.37 -5.11 -22.07
CA SER A 113 7.89 -6.39 -22.63
C SER A 113 9.01 -7.41 -22.94
N GLN A 114 10.29 -7.01 -22.96
CA GLN A 114 11.45 -7.85 -23.35
C GLN A 114 12.17 -8.36 -22.12
N LEU A 115 12.22 -7.60 -21.02
CA LEU A 115 12.43 -8.16 -19.69
C LEU A 115 11.39 -9.24 -19.36
N GLN A 116 10.20 -9.14 -19.94
CA GLN A 116 9.14 -10.14 -19.85
C GLN A 116 9.25 -11.26 -20.91
N ARG A 117 9.96 -11.04 -22.04
CA ARG A 117 10.15 -12.03 -23.12
C ARG A 117 11.45 -12.84 -22.97
N SER A 118 12.50 -12.31 -22.35
CA SER A 118 13.70 -13.08 -21.99
C SER A 118 13.42 -14.13 -20.90
N SER A 119 12.35 -13.94 -20.12
CA SER A 119 11.78 -14.96 -19.24
C SER A 119 10.93 -16.00 -19.98
N ALA A 120 10.49 -15.70 -21.20
CA ALA A 120 9.63 -16.58 -22.01
C ALA A 120 10.42 -17.52 -22.95
N SER A 121 11.66 -17.18 -23.33
CA SER A 121 12.47 -18.00 -24.24
C SER A 121 13.37 -19.05 -23.54
N GLN A 122 13.37 -19.12 -22.21
CA GLN A 122 13.90 -20.29 -21.48
C GLN A 122 12.81 -21.32 -21.11
N ALA A 123 11.56 -21.04 -21.47
CA ALA A 123 10.39 -21.87 -21.15
C ALA A 123 10.04 -22.93 -22.24
N GLU A 124 10.95 -23.26 -23.15
CA GLU A 124 10.70 -24.28 -24.20
C GLU A 124 11.25 -25.68 -23.88
N ALA A 125 11.80 -25.91 -22.68
CA ALA A 125 12.35 -27.23 -22.32
C ALA A 125 11.67 -27.96 -21.15
N SER A 126 10.55 -27.47 -20.61
CA SER A 126 9.82 -28.20 -19.54
C SER A 126 8.33 -27.91 -19.57
N ALA A 127 7.65 -28.45 -20.58
CA ALA A 127 6.20 -28.53 -20.67
C ALA A 127 5.63 -29.37 -19.51
N SER A 128 4.76 -28.80 -18.67
CA SER A 128 3.60 -29.49 -18.02
C SER A 128 2.96 -28.78 -16.81
N HIS A 129 3.00 -27.45 -16.65
CA HIS A 129 2.12 -26.80 -15.66
C HIS A 129 1.44 -25.55 -16.23
N PRO A 130 0.10 -25.41 -16.12
CA PRO A 130 -0.60 -24.28 -16.66
C PRO A 130 -0.19 -23.02 -15.91
N THR A 131 0.21 -22.00 -16.66
CA THR A 131 0.49 -20.64 -16.19
C THR A 131 -0.81 -19.97 -15.74
N GLU A 132 -1.38 -20.39 -14.62
CA GLU A 132 -2.16 -19.47 -13.80
C GLU A 132 -1.18 -18.39 -13.36
N MET A 133 -1.46 -17.15 -13.77
CA MET A 133 -0.66 -15.97 -13.47
C MET A 133 -0.28 -15.99 -11.99
N LEU A 134 1.01 -16.21 -11.68
CA LEU A 134 1.47 -16.31 -10.30
C LEU A 134 1.11 -15.00 -9.60
N ARG A 135 0.17 -15.06 -8.66
CA ARG A 135 -0.38 -13.91 -7.92
C ARG A 135 -0.08 -14.12 -6.44
N GLY A 136 0.17 -13.04 -5.72
CA GLY A 136 0.59 -13.10 -4.31
C GLY A 136 1.95 -13.75 -4.14
N PHE A 137 2.10 -14.55 -3.08
CA PHE A 137 3.38 -15.18 -2.72
C PHE A 137 3.92 -16.17 -3.73
N ASP A 138 3.07 -16.65 -4.64
CA ASP A 138 3.49 -17.59 -5.68
C ASP A 138 4.49 -16.94 -6.64
N ARG A 139 4.51 -15.60 -6.75
CA ARG A 139 5.52 -14.84 -7.51
C ARG A 139 6.95 -15.07 -7.02
N LEU A 140 7.13 -15.37 -5.73
CA LEU A 140 8.46 -15.61 -5.15
C LEU A 140 9.12 -16.88 -5.72
N ARG A 141 8.34 -17.76 -6.37
CA ARG A 141 8.86 -18.91 -7.10
C ARG A 141 9.79 -18.51 -8.23
N GLU A 142 9.55 -17.37 -8.89
CA GLU A 142 10.43 -16.82 -9.93
C GLU A 142 11.79 -16.38 -9.36
N ALA A 143 11.82 -15.97 -8.09
CA ALA A 143 13.04 -15.64 -7.36
C ALA A 143 13.75 -16.88 -6.78
N GLY A 144 13.24 -18.09 -7.02
CA GLY A 144 13.83 -19.35 -6.57
C GLY A 144 13.33 -19.85 -5.22
N PHE A 145 12.27 -19.27 -4.65
CA PHE A 145 11.63 -19.82 -3.45
C PHE A 145 10.88 -21.12 -3.78
N THR A 146 10.95 -22.07 -2.87
CA THR A 146 10.26 -23.35 -3.01
C THR A 146 8.82 -23.27 -2.50
N GLU A 147 7.93 -24.12 -3.03
CA GLU A 147 6.53 -24.23 -2.59
C GLU A 147 6.35 -24.33 -1.05
N PRO A 148 7.11 -25.17 -0.31
CA PRO A 148 6.99 -25.22 1.15
C PRO A 148 7.42 -23.91 1.82
N GLU A 149 8.41 -23.19 1.29
CA GLU A 149 8.83 -21.88 1.85
C GLU A 149 7.77 -20.81 1.62
N ILE A 150 7.16 -20.81 0.43
CA ILE A 150 6.06 -19.90 0.07
C ILE A 150 4.86 -20.14 0.99
N SER A 151 4.48 -21.39 1.23
CA SER A 151 3.38 -21.71 2.15
C SER A 151 3.67 -21.28 3.60
N SER A 152 4.94 -21.40 4.03
CA SER A 152 5.37 -20.90 5.34
C SER A 152 5.25 -19.38 5.42
N LEU A 153 5.74 -18.65 4.41
CA LEU A 153 5.63 -17.20 4.30
C LEU A 153 4.17 -16.72 4.33
N ARG A 154 3.30 -17.36 3.55
CA ARG A 154 1.86 -17.09 3.53
C ARG A 154 1.24 -17.26 4.92
N SER A 155 1.55 -18.36 5.61
CA SER A 155 1.02 -18.60 6.95
C SER A 155 1.51 -17.57 7.98
N GLN A 156 2.79 -17.19 7.93
CA GLN A 156 3.37 -16.17 8.80
C GLN A 156 2.74 -14.80 8.56
N PHE A 157 2.55 -14.42 7.30
CA PHE A 157 1.90 -13.17 6.91
C PHE A 157 0.47 -13.07 7.44
N HIS A 158 -0.35 -14.10 7.23
CA HIS A 158 -1.74 -14.09 7.71
C HIS A 158 -1.85 -14.17 9.23
N GLN A 159 -0.92 -14.88 9.88
CA GLN A 159 -0.84 -14.93 11.34
C GLN A 159 -0.49 -13.56 11.94
N ALA A 160 0.48 -12.86 11.35
CA ALA A 160 0.88 -11.53 11.81
C ALA A 160 -0.24 -10.49 11.62
N ARG A 161 -0.94 -10.55 10.49
CA ARG A 161 -2.03 -9.61 10.16
C ARG A 161 -3.36 -9.91 10.87
N GLY A 162 -3.52 -11.11 11.42
CA GLY A 162 -4.78 -11.53 12.04
C GLY A 162 -5.94 -11.62 11.05
N THR A 163 -5.66 -11.81 9.75
CA THR A 163 -6.69 -11.91 8.71
C THR A 163 -7.57 -13.13 8.94
N ASN A 164 -8.88 -12.92 9.06
CA ASN A 164 -9.84 -14.01 9.13
C ASN A 164 -10.03 -14.60 7.71
N LEU A 165 -9.38 -15.74 7.47
CA LEU A 165 -9.35 -16.40 6.15
C LEU A 165 -10.73 -16.90 5.69
N GLU A 166 -11.68 -17.10 6.62
CA GLU A 166 -13.03 -17.61 6.34
C GLU A 166 -14.01 -16.49 5.93
N ALA A 167 -13.73 -15.24 6.31
CA ALA A 167 -14.59 -14.10 6.03
C ALA A 167 -14.24 -13.38 4.71
N LEU A 168 -13.06 -13.61 4.15
CA LEU A 168 -12.53 -12.89 2.99
C LEU A 168 -12.52 -13.78 1.73
N THR A 169 -12.85 -13.18 0.58
CA THR A 169 -12.73 -13.83 -0.73
C THR A 169 -11.27 -14.12 -1.05
N GLU A 170 -10.98 -15.25 -1.72
CA GLU A 170 -9.62 -15.63 -2.15
C GLU A 170 -8.91 -14.52 -2.96
N ASP A 171 -9.64 -13.76 -3.79
CA ASP A 171 -9.07 -12.64 -4.54
C ASP A 171 -8.55 -11.51 -3.62
N ALA A 172 -9.28 -11.20 -2.54
CA ALA A 172 -8.88 -10.18 -1.58
C ALA A 172 -7.66 -10.62 -0.75
N ILE A 173 -7.57 -11.92 -0.46
CA ILE A 173 -6.40 -12.54 0.19
C ILE A 173 -5.18 -12.40 -0.72
N ARG A 174 -5.30 -12.76 -2.00
CA ARG A 174 -4.20 -12.66 -2.98
C ARG A 174 -3.79 -11.21 -3.28
N GLU A 175 -4.72 -10.27 -3.29
CA GLU A 175 -4.41 -8.85 -3.43
C GLU A 175 -3.64 -8.31 -2.22
N ALA A 176 -3.98 -8.77 -1.01
CA ALA A 176 -3.25 -8.41 0.20
C ALA A 176 -1.81 -8.97 0.22
N GLU A 177 -1.60 -10.17 -0.33
CA GLU A 177 -0.26 -10.75 -0.54
C GLU A 177 0.54 -9.94 -1.57
N ASP A 178 -0.08 -9.59 -2.72
CA ASP A 178 0.54 -8.76 -3.76
C ASP A 178 0.94 -7.39 -3.21
N ASP A 179 0.05 -6.74 -2.45
CA ASP A 179 0.34 -5.46 -1.82
C ASP A 179 1.47 -5.58 -0.78
N TRP A 180 1.63 -6.71 -0.07
CA TRP A 180 2.75 -6.89 0.84
C TRP A 180 4.07 -7.10 0.10
N ILE A 181 4.08 -7.84 -1.00
CA ILE A 181 5.27 -8.00 -1.86
C ILE A 181 5.69 -6.64 -2.44
N ASP A 182 4.73 -5.86 -2.93
CA ASP A 182 4.99 -4.59 -3.61
C ASP A 182 5.31 -3.45 -2.63
N ASN A 183 4.78 -3.49 -1.40
CA ASN A 183 4.86 -2.39 -0.43
C ASN A 183 5.52 -2.76 0.92
N GLY A 184 6.18 -3.92 1.03
CA GLY A 184 6.59 -4.57 2.29
C GLY A 184 7.46 -3.77 3.28
N ALA A 185 7.95 -2.59 2.89
CA ALA A 185 8.67 -1.67 3.78
C ALA A 185 7.78 -0.57 4.42
N GLN A 186 6.60 -0.25 3.87
CA GLN A 186 5.77 0.87 4.33
C GLN A 186 4.46 0.44 4.99
N THR A 187 3.75 -0.58 4.47
CA THR A 187 2.41 -0.93 5.00
C THR A 187 2.48 -1.74 6.28
N SER A 188 3.47 -2.62 6.42
CA SER A 188 3.61 -3.49 7.60
C SER A 188 3.88 -2.68 8.86
N SER A 189 4.60 -1.55 8.78
CA SER A 189 4.93 -0.77 9.98
C SER A 189 3.83 0.18 10.46
N ALA A 190 2.94 0.65 9.59
CA ALA A 190 1.87 1.55 10.02
C ALA A 190 0.63 0.76 10.44
N ASP A 191 0.16 -0.15 9.58
CA ASP A 191 -1.09 -0.89 9.75
C ASP A 191 -1.01 -1.95 10.88
N GLU A 192 0.16 -2.58 11.06
CA GLU A 192 0.39 -3.54 12.15
C GLU A 192 0.52 -2.84 13.51
N PHE A 193 1.14 -1.66 13.55
CA PHE A 193 1.18 -0.84 14.76
C PHE A 193 -0.21 -0.29 15.08
N ASP A 194 -1.00 0.06 14.06
CA ASP A 194 -2.36 0.59 14.20
C ASP A 194 -3.29 -0.44 14.86
N MET A 195 -3.36 -1.62 14.26
CA MET A 195 -4.13 -2.73 14.80
C MET A 195 -3.60 -3.24 16.13
N SER A 196 -2.27 -3.17 16.36
CA SER A 196 -1.68 -3.56 17.63
C SER A 196 -2.09 -2.60 18.76
N TYR A 197 -2.07 -1.28 18.56
CA TYR A 197 -2.45 -0.36 19.64
C TYR A 197 -3.96 -0.42 19.92
N GLU A 198 -4.80 -0.56 18.89
CA GLU A 198 -6.26 -0.69 19.07
C GLU A 198 -6.57 -1.92 19.93
N THR A 199 -5.93 -3.05 19.61
CA THR A 199 -6.06 -4.29 20.39
C THR A 199 -5.54 -4.12 21.82
N LEU A 200 -4.37 -3.47 22.00
CA LEU A 200 -3.79 -3.28 23.32
C LEU A 200 -4.66 -2.33 24.18
N LEU A 201 -5.16 -1.24 23.60
CA LEU A 201 -6.00 -0.26 24.27
C LEU A 201 -7.37 -0.85 24.62
N ALA A 202 -8.01 -1.54 23.67
CA ALA A 202 -9.26 -2.24 23.90
C ALA A 202 -9.13 -3.25 25.05
N GLY A 203 -8.04 -4.01 25.09
CA GLY A 203 -7.75 -4.91 26.20
C GLY A 203 -7.65 -4.17 27.55
N VAL A 204 -6.91 -3.07 27.60
CA VAL A 204 -6.78 -2.25 28.83
C VAL A 204 -8.13 -1.70 29.28
N LEU A 205 -8.96 -1.19 28.36
CA LEU A 205 -10.29 -0.67 28.68
C LEU A 205 -11.21 -1.78 29.21
N VAL A 206 -11.25 -2.93 28.54
CA VAL A 206 -12.03 -4.09 28.96
C VAL A 206 -11.60 -4.56 30.36
N GLY A 207 -10.29 -4.62 30.64
CA GLY A 207 -9.78 -4.98 31.96
C GLY A 207 -10.12 -3.95 33.04
N PHE A 208 -10.00 -2.65 32.73
CA PHE A 208 -10.23 -1.57 33.67
C PHE A 208 -11.71 -1.45 34.07
N PHE A 209 -12.63 -1.52 33.11
CA PHE A 209 -14.07 -1.41 33.37
C PHE A 209 -14.71 -2.75 33.75
N GLY A 210 -14.17 -3.86 33.25
CA GLY A 210 -14.67 -5.21 33.56
C GLY A 210 -14.24 -5.73 34.94
N GLY A 211 -13.14 -5.21 35.51
CA GLY A 211 -12.68 -5.55 36.86
C GLY A 211 -12.56 -7.06 37.09
N ALA A 212 -13.06 -7.56 38.23
CA ALA A 212 -13.01 -8.98 38.57
C ALA A 212 -13.80 -9.89 37.60
N LEU A 213 -14.80 -9.38 36.88
CA LEU A 213 -15.51 -10.15 35.84
C LEU A 213 -14.61 -10.42 34.64
N ALA A 214 -13.65 -9.54 34.33
CA ALA A 214 -12.70 -9.77 33.24
C ALA A 214 -11.76 -10.96 33.54
N CYS A 215 -11.49 -11.27 34.82
CA CYS A 215 -10.73 -12.47 35.22
C CYS A 215 -11.41 -13.79 34.81
N TYR A 216 -12.75 -13.83 34.80
CA TYR A 216 -13.51 -15.00 34.35
C TYR A 216 -13.31 -15.25 32.85
N PHE A 217 -13.29 -14.18 32.04
CA PHE A 217 -13.01 -14.28 30.60
C PHE A 217 -11.55 -14.65 30.31
N LEU A 218 -10.59 -14.23 31.14
CA LEU A 218 -9.19 -14.65 31.04
C LEU A 218 -8.98 -16.15 31.35
N TRP A 219 -9.84 -16.74 32.18
CA TRP A 219 -9.82 -18.19 32.44
C TRP A 219 -10.16 -18.99 31.17
N GLN A 220 -11.01 -18.43 30.29
CA GLN A 220 -11.31 -19.02 28.98
C GLN A 220 -10.18 -18.70 28.00
N ARG A 221 -9.07 -19.45 28.13
CA ARG A 221 -7.81 -19.34 27.35
C ARG A 221 -7.98 -19.38 25.82
N THR A 222 -9.15 -19.71 25.30
CA THR A 222 -9.40 -19.97 23.88
C THR A 222 -9.92 -18.76 23.11
N MET A 223 -10.39 -17.71 23.79
CA MET A 223 -11.11 -16.60 23.13
C MET A 223 -10.24 -15.40 22.76
N PHE A 224 -9.04 -15.27 23.34
CA PHE A 224 -8.22 -14.06 23.20
C PHE A 224 -6.74 -14.35 22.91
N SER A 225 -6.13 -13.53 22.06
CA SER A 225 -4.69 -13.57 21.77
C SER A 225 -3.85 -13.21 23.02
N LEU A 226 -2.61 -13.69 23.09
CA LEU A 226 -1.72 -13.45 24.25
C LEU A 226 -1.47 -11.95 24.49
N ARG A 227 -1.40 -11.15 23.42
CA ARG A 227 -1.24 -9.69 23.50
C ARG A 227 -2.47 -9.03 24.16
N MET A 228 -3.68 -9.41 23.75
CA MET A 228 -4.93 -8.93 24.35
C MET A 228 -5.03 -9.34 25.83
N GLN A 229 -4.66 -10.57 26.18
CA GLN A 229 -4.70 -11.06 27.56
C GLN A 229 -3.80 -10.25 28.51
N LEU A 230 -2.58 -9.89 28.07
CA LEU A 230 -1.67 -9.04 28.84
C LEU A 230 -2.25 -7.64 29.03
N SER A 231 -2.86 -7.06 28.00
CA SER A 231 -3.53 -5.76 28.12
C SER A 231 -4.71 -5.77 29.08
N ILE A 232 -5.54 -6.81 29.05
CA ILE A 232 -6.65 -6.99 30.00
C ILE A 232 -6.11 -7.06 31.44
N LEU A 233 -5.02 -7.81 31.67
CA LEU A 233 -4.38 -7.91 32.98
C LEU A 233 -3.89 -6.53 33.48
N VAL A 234 -3.25 -5.73 32.60
CA VAL A 234 -2.82 -4.37 32.93
C VAL A 234 -4.02 -3.49 33.32
N GLY A 235 -5.13 -3.57 32.58
CA GLY A 235 -6.37 -2.87 32.92
C GLY A 235 -6.91 -3.22 34.30
N ILE A 236 -6.93 -4.52 34.65
CA ILE A 236 -7.39 -5.00 35.96
C ILE A 236 -6.49 -4.49 37.09
N ILE A 237 -5.17 -4.50 36.90
CA ILE A 237 -4.21 -3.96 37.87
C ILE A 237 -4.46 -2.47 38.09
N CYS A 238 -4.64 -1.69 37.03
CA CYS A 238 -4.98 -0.26 37.13
C CYS A 238 -6.28 -0.03 37.92
N ASN A 239 -7.31 -0.83 37.68
CA ASN A 239 -8.57 -0.77 38.42
C ASN A 239 -8.36 -1.04 39.93
N PHE A 240 -7.61 -2.09 40.26
CA PHE A 240 -7.30 -2.46 41.63
C PHE A 240 -6.49 -1.37 42.36
N VAL A 241 -5.41 -0.88 41.72
CA VAL A 241 -4.56 0.20 42.27
C VAL A 241 -5.39 1.46 42.51
N TYR A 242 -6.25 1.84 41.56
CA TYR A 242 -7.15 2.97 41.71
C TYR A 242 -8.09 2.79 42.91
N GLY A 243 -8.71 1.62 43.04
CA GLY A 243 -9.57 1.29 44.18
C GLY A 243 -8.85 1.39 45.53
N VAL A 244 -7.63 0.86 45.61
CA VAL A 244 -6.80 0.90 46.82
C VAL A 244 -6.39 2.33 47.17
N LEU A 245 -5.88 3.11 46.21
CA LEU A 245 -5.51 4.52 46.43
C LEU A 245 -6.71 5.37 46.86
N HIS A 246 -7.89 5.11 46.29
CA HIS A 246 -9.11 5.79 46.69
C HIS A 246 -9.57 5.37 48.10
N SER A 247 -9.38 4.12 48.50
CA SER A 247 -9.71 3.66 49.86
C SER A 247 -8.82 4.25 50.95
N TYR A 248 -7.58 4.64 50.63
CA TYR A 248 -6.64 5.26 51.59
C TYR A 248 -6.75 6.80 51.66
N ARG A 249 -7.56 7.42 50.80
CA ARG A 249 -7.79 8.87 50.77
C ARG A 249 -9.02 9.32 51.57
N TRP A 250 -9.48 8.48 52.50
CA TRP A 250 -10.52 8.77 53.49
C TRP A 250 -9.99 8.52 54.90
#